data_AF-A0AAU8AFG5-F1
#
_entry.id   AF-A0AAU8AFG5-F1
#
_cell.length_a   1.000
_cell.length_b   1.000
_cell.length_c   1.000
_cell.angle_alpha   90.00
_cell.angle_beta   90.00
_cell.angle_gamma   90.00
#
_symmetry.space_group_name_H-M   'P 1'
#
loop_
_entity.id
_entity.type
_entity.pdbx_description
1 polymer ?
#
loop_
_entity_poly.entity_id
_entity_poly.type
_entity_poly.pdbx_seq_one_letter_code
_entity_poly.pdbx_strand_id
1 'polypeptide(L)'
;MISLENDRLEIRFPNIAIDAGIHIDFQRTLRIPDDGRDHFLPPGLGRFPLRHVEDCALGGLEHRKARGGIVMPIFQTDALWLNFGSFGGLYPKLPVALKIGAGKINAVSGLRWAEGLSQDPQDYVVLPGQPWLDGFNTGRRTVRQFVAAPLGEGYTVEEQIDPQSDVGGLQIEAIPMKKSRYAELIERYNREEREIRYCLRACASSAEMGLGMGGSMRQEIQEDEYGLDAWDLENRQRCFVMLANAQQWMAMTGEAPPLSPISAREYSKAGLPWFDYYDGDRKAIEGARALGRIKTVKTLSQRLRAGIWPEDGPLPAPKVKTISPHKVKDGSW
;
A
#
# COMPACT_ATOMS: atom_id res chain seq x y z
N MET A 1 -11.63 -9.52 12.40
CA MET A 1 -12.55 -8.38 12.59
C MET A 1 -11.97 -7.19 11.83
N ILE A 2 -12.81 -6.40 11.16
CA ILE A 2 -12.39 -5.21 10.40
C ILE A 2 -13.09 -3.99 11.02
N SER A 3 -12.37 -2.88 11.19
CA SER A 3 -12.89 -1.63 11.77
C SER A 3 -12.22 -0.41 11.15
N LEU A 4 -12.82 0.77 11.35
CA LEU A 4 -12.23 2.07 11.04
C LEU A 4 -11.89 2.83 12.33
N GLU A 5 -10.66 3.32 12.46
CA GLU A 5 -10.22 4.14 13.60
C GLU A 5 -9.51 5.41 13.11
N ASN A 6 -10.16 6.58 13.15
CA ASN A 6 -9.57 7.85 12.67
C ASN A 6 -9.03 7.77 11.22
N ASP A 7 -9.90 7.41 10.26
CA ASP A 7 -9.57 7.27 8.83
C ASP A 7 -8.42 6.27 8.52
N ARG A 8 -8.33 5.22 9.33
CA ARG A 8 -7.44 4.06 9.15
C ARG A 8 -8.25 2.78 9.15
N LEU A 9 -7.91 1.86 8.25
CA LEU A 9 -8.48 0.52 8.22
C LEU A 9 -7.70 -0.39 9.16
N GLU A 10 -8.34 -0.96 10.16
CA GLU A 10 -7.76 -1.97 11.04
C GLU A 10 -8.31 -3.36 10.76
N ILE A 11 -7.44 -4.37 10.86
CA ILE A 11 -7.79 -5.78 10.71
C ILE A 11 -7.18 -6.57 11.88
N ARG A 12 -8.04 -7.10 12.74
CA ARG A 12 -7.70 -7.82 13.99
C ARG A 12 -7.98 -9.31 13.89
N PHE A 13 -7.11 -10.11 14.49
CA PHE A 13 -7.15 -11.58 14.45
C PHE A 13 -7.26 -12.21 15.84
N PRO A 14 -8.36 -11.97 16.58
CA PRO A 14 -8.50 -12.37 17.99
C PRO A 14 -8.42 -13.89 18.22
N ASN A 15 -8.74 -14.71 17.20
CA ASN A 15 -8.59 -16.16 17.25
C ASN A 15 -7.12 -16.59 17.40
N ILE A 16 -6.19 -15.79 16.86
CA ILE A 16 -4.74 -15.99 16.92
C ILE A 16 -4.18 -15.35 18.19
N ALA A 17 -4.33 -14.02 18.34
CA ALA A 17 -3.98 -13.26 19.53
C ALA A 17 -4.93 -12.06 19.71
N ILE A 18 -5.38 -11.82 20.95
CA ILE A 18 -6.56 -11.01 21.26
C ILE A 18 -6.46 -9.54 20.82
N ASP A 19 -5.26 -8.97 20.89
CA ASP A 19 -4.94 -7.59 20.60
C ASP A 19 -4.06 -7.42 19.35
N ALA A 20 -3.82 -8.49 18.59
CA ALA A 20 -2.94 -8.48 17.43
C ALA A 20 -3.68 -8.19 16.12
N GLY A 21 -3.04 -7.41 15.26
CA GLY A 21 -3.61 -7.03 13.97
C GLY A 21 -2.67 -6.18 13.13
N ILE A 22 -3.20 -5.76 11.99
CA ILE A 22 -2.55 -4.82 11.08
C ILE A 22 -3.43 -3.59 10.88
N HIS A 23 -2.81 -2.48 10.51
CA HIS A 23 -3.52 -1.32 10.02
C HIS A 23 -3.02 -0.89 8.65
N ILE A 24 -3.91 -0.29 7.86
CA ILE A 24 -3.67 0.23 6.53
C ILE A 24 -4.16 1.68 6.51
N ASP A 25 -3.24 2.62 6.31
CA ASP A 25 -3.59 4.01 6.04
C ASP A 25 -3.52 4.26 4.53
N PHE A 26 -4.62 4.71 3.93
CA PHE A 26 -4.66 5.12 2.51
C PHE A 26 -4.14 6.55 2.42
N GLN A 27 -2.95 6.72 1.85
CA GLN A 27 -2.24 7.98 1.85
C GLN A 27 -2.37 8.68 0.49
N ARG A 28 -2.71 9.97 0.53
CA ARG A 28 -2.67 10.86 -0.62
C ARG A 28 -1.23 11.13 -1.01
N THR A 29 -0.94 11.27 -2.30
CA THR A 29 0.38 11.69 -2.76
C THR A 29 0.34 12.41 -4.10
N LEU A 30 1.49 12.97 -4.52
CA LEU A 30 1.62 13.61 -5.82
C LEU A 30 1.61 12.55 -6.92
N ARG A 31 0.86 12.80 -7.99
CA ARG A 31 0.98 12.03 -9.23
C ARG A 31 2.35 12.26 -9.84
N ILE A 32 3.11 11.17 -10.02
CA ILE A 32 4.39 11.19 -10.74
C ILE A 32 4.12 11.44 -12.24
N PRO A 33 4.85 12.34 -12.92
CA PRO A 33 4.70 12.55 -14.36
C PRO A 33 5.01 11.28 -15.16
N ASP A 34 4.14 10.96 -16.11
CA ASP A 34 4.38 9.87 -17.07
C ASP A 34 5.23 10.38 -18.24
N ASP A 35 6.53 10.58 -18.00
CA ASP A 35 7.52 11.08 -18.96
C ASP A 35 8.56 10.02 -19.38
N GLY A 36 8.38 8.77 -18.94
CA GLY A 36 9.26 7.65 -19.23
C GLY A 36 10.57 7.64 -18.43
N ARG A 37 10.67 8.44 -17.35
CA ARG A 37 11.82 8.48 -16.44
C ARG A 37 11.47 7.85 -15.09
N ASP A 38 12.50 7.41 -14.37
CA ASP A 38 12.37 7.05 -12.95
C ASP A 38 12.36 8.32 -12.10
N HIS A 39 11.51 8.37 -11.07
CA HIS A 39 11.33 9.53 -10.18
C HIS A 39 11.51 9.12 -8.71
N PHE A 40 11.74 10.09 -7.84
CA PHE A 40 11.86 9.89 -6.39
C PHE A 40 10.49 9.69 -5.71
N LEU A 41 10.47 9.13 -4.49
CA LEU A 41 9.23 8.93 -3.74
C LEU A 41 8.55 10.29 -3.48
N PRO A 42 7.29 10.47 -3.92
CA PRO A 42 6.54 11.67 -3.61
C PRO A 42 6.17 11.71 -2.12
N PRO A 43 5.92 12.90 -1.55
CA PRO A 43 5.49 13.05 -0.17
C PRO A 43 4.12 12.41 0.09
N GLY A 44 3.89 11.98 1.33
CA GLY A 44 2.53 11.83 1.84
C GLY A 44 1.86 13.20 2.01
N LEU A 45 0.62 13.33 1.52
CA LEU A 45 -0.23 14.53 1.66
C LEU A 45 -1.36 14.34 2.69
N GLY A 46 -1.19 13.36 3.59
CA GLY A 46 -2.17 12.96 4.59
C GLY A 46 -3.08 11.82 4.12
N ARG A 47 -3.92 11.33 5.04
CA ARG A 47 -4.82 10.19 4.80
C ARG A 47 -6.06 10.63 4.01
N PHE A 48 -6.60 9.73 3.20
CA PHE A 48 -7.95 9.85 2.68
C PHE A 48 -8.97 9.59 3.80
N PRO A 49 -10.09 10.34 3.88
CA PRO A 49 -11.16 10.00 4.81
C PRO A 49 -11.83 8.70 4.38
N LEU A 50 -12.16 7.84 5.35
CA LEU A 50 -12.73 6.51 5.12
C LEU A 50 -14.09 6.40 5.80
N ARG A 51 -15.12 5.95 5.07
CA ARG A 51 -16.42 5.63 5.67
C ARG A 51 -16.79 4.17 5.38
N HIS A 52 -17.58 3.57 6.25
CA HIS A 52 -18.19 2.27 5.98
C HIS A 52 -19.13 2.39 4.78
N VAL A 53 -19.10 1.39 3.90
CA VAL A 53 -19.97 1.33 2.72
C VAL A 53 -21.43 1.22 3.13
N GLU A 54 -21.69 0.56 4.25
CA GLU A 54 -23.00 0.33 4.85
C GLU A 54 -23.69 1.66 5.25
N ASP A 55 -22.92 2.62 5.75
CA ASP A 55 -23.37 3.94 6.24
C ASP A 55 -23.67 4.95 5.11
N CYS A 56 -23.24 4.65 3.88
CA CYS A 56 -23.29 5.59 2.75
C CYS A 56 -24.51 5.40 1.84
N ALA A 57 -25.07 6.48 1.29
CA ALA A 57 -26.15 6.41 0.31
C ALA A 57 -25.59 6.20 -1.12
N LEU A 58 -25.45 4.93 -1.55
CA LEU A 58 -24.77 4.55 -2.79
C LEU A 58 -25.63 4.72 -4.07
N GLY A 59 -26.94 4.97 -3.93
CA GLY A 59 -27.86 5.17 -5.06
C GLY A 59 -27.91 3.97 -6.01
N GLY A 60 -27.50 4.15 -7.27
CA GLY A 60 -27.45 3.04 -8.24
C GLY A 60 -26.47 1.91 -7.86
N LEU A 61 -25.58 2.14 -6.91
CA LEU A 61 -24.56 1.19 -6.45
C LEU A 61 -24.93 0.48 -5.14
N GLU A 62 -26.16 0.61 -4.61
CA GLU A 62 -26.60 -0.05 -3.36
C GLU A 62 -26.36 -1.57 -3.34
N HIS A 63 -26.46 -2.24 -4.50
CA HIS A 63 -26.12 -3.67 -4.63
C HIS A 63 -24.68 -4.01 -4.18
N ARG A 64 -23.77 -3.02 -4.18
CA ARG A 64 -22.37 -3.16 -3.72
C ARG A 64 -22.23 -3.16 -2.19
N LYS A 65 -23.29 -2.90 -1.41
CA LYS A 65 -23.26 -3.12 0.04
C LYS A 65 -23.17 -4.60 0.41
N ALA A 66 -23.68 -5.50 -0.44
CA ALA A 66 -23.68 -6.94 -0.16
C ALA A 66 -22.28 -7.57 -0.07
N ARG A 67 -21.24 -6.93 -0.64
CA ARG A 67 -19.82 -7.33 -0.49
C ARG A 67 -19.10 -6.65 0.68
N GLY A 68 -19.77 -5.72 1.35
CA GLY A 68 -19.25 -4.88 2.44
C GLY A 68 -18.05 -4.02 2.07
N GLY A 69 -17.51 -3.32 3.08
CA GLY A 69 -16.21 -2.66 3.01
C GLY A 69 -16.25 -1.17 3.30
N ILE A 70 -15.37 -0.41 2.64
CA ILE A 70 -15.17 1.02 2.89
C ILE A 70 -15.22 1.82 1.59
N VAL A 71 -15.53 3.11 1.70
CA VAL A 71 -15.48 4.08 0.60
C VAL A 71 -14.53 5.22 0.97
N MET A 72 -13.80 5.72 -0.03
CA MET A 72 -12.92 6.89 0.10
C MET A 72 -13.02 7.80 -1.14
N PRO A 73 -12.86 9.13 -0.99
CA PRO A 73 -12.87 10.06 -2.10
C PRO A 73 -11.52 10.03 -2.81
N ILE A 74 -11.50 10.11 -4.15
CA ILE A 74 -10.29 10.35 -4.92
C ILE A 74 -10.62 11.13 -6.19
N PHE A 75 -9.83 12.15 -6.53
CA PHE A 75 -10.03 12.85 -7.79
C PHE A 75 -9.54 12.00 -8.97
N GLN A 76 -10.09 12.23 -10.16
CA GLN A 76 -9.51 11.63 -11.36
C GLN A 76 -8.06 12.10 -11.50
N THR A 77 -7.17 11.16 -11.81
CA THR A 77 -5.70 11.33 -11.84
C THR A 77 -5.01 11.62 -10.50
N ASP A 78 -5.70 11.61 -9.35
CA ASP A 78 -5.01 11.57 -8.05
C ASP A 78 -4.24 10.25 -7.91
N ALA A 79 -3.15 10.31 -7.15
CA ALA A 79 -2.34 9.16 -6.78
C ALA A 79 -2.50 8.81 -5.29
N LEU A 80 -2.38 7.53 -4.99
CA LEU A 80 -2.41 7.01 -3.62
C LEU A 80 -1.30 5.98 -3.38
N TRP A 81 -0.91 5.81 -2.13
CA TRP A 81 -0.12 4.69 -1.64
C TRP A 81 -0.72 4.12 -0.36
N LEU A 82 -0.36 2.88 -0.03
CA LEU A 82 -0.87 2.16 1.12
C LEU A 82 0.24 2.05 2.18
N ASN A 83 0.08 2.72 3.32
CA ASN A 83 0.98 2.61 4.45
C ASN A 83 0.54 1.45 5.36
N PHE A 84 1.46 0.56 5.72
CA PHE A 84 1.17 -0.61 6.56
C PHE A 84 1.76 -0.46 7.96
N GLY A 85 1.08 -1.01 8.95
CA GLY A 85 1.62 -1.19 10.30
C GLY A 85 1.04 -2.43 10.98
N SER A 86 1.69 -2.87 12.05
CA SER A 86 1.25 -4.03 12.85
C SER A 86 1.24 -3.69 14.33
N PHE A 87 0.21 -4.13 15.03
CA PHE A 87 -0.02 -3.82 16.45
C PHE A 87 -0.30 -5.08 17.28
N GLY A 88 -0.38 -4.88 18.60
CA GLY A 88 -0.48 -5.93 19.62
C GLY A 88 0.73 -5.95 20.55
N GLY A 89 0.56 -6.46 21.77
CA GLY A 89 1.57 -6.41 22.85
C GLY A 89 2.74 -7.38 22.70
N LEU A 90 2.61 -8.40 21.86
CA LEU A 90 3.64 -9.43 21.68
C LEU A 90 4.74 -9.02 20.68
N TYR A 91 5.89 -9.70 20.79
CA TYR A 91 6.98 -9.66 19.82
C TYR A 91 7.43 -11.08 19.43
N PRO A 92 7.75 -11.33 18.15
CA PRO A 92 7.59 -10.40 17.03
C PRO A 92 6.10 -10.14 16.75
N LYS A 93 5.77 -9.10 15.97
CA LYS A 93 4.37 -8.83 15.61
C LYS A 93 3.82 -9.97 14.77
N LEU A 94 2.52 -10.25 14.92
CA LEU A 94 1.81 -11.26 14.14
C LEU A 94 2.04 -11.05 12.64
N PRO A 95 2.69 -11.99 11.93
CA PRO A 95 2.87 -11.86 10.50
C PRO A 95 1.54 -12.03 9.77
N VAL A 96 1.36 -11.27 8.69
CA VAL A 96 0.13 -11.29 7.88
C VAL A 96 0.51 -11.20 6.40
N ALA A 97 0.07 -12.18 5.61
CA ALA A 97 0.09 -12.11 4.16
C ALA A 97 -1.07 -11.21 3.70
N LEU A 98 -0.74 -10.16 2.95
CA LEU A 98 -1.69 -9.15 2.51
C LEU A 98 -1.77 -9.15 0.98
N LYS A 99 -2.87 -9.67 0.44
CA LYS A 99 -3.20 -9.57 -0.99
C LYS A 99 -3.86 -8.23 -1.27
N ILE A 100 -3.41 -7.56 -2.32
CA ILE A 100 -3.92 -6.26 -2.75
C ILE A 100 -4.27 -6.37 -4.23
N GLY A 101 -5.49 -6.02 -4.57
CA GLY A 101 -6.00 -5.98 -5.94
C GLY A 101 -6.54 -4.61 -6.28
N ALA A 102 -6.42 -4.23 -7.55
CA ALA A 102 -7.12 -3.09 -8.13
C ALA A 102 -8.10 -3.63 -9.17
N GLY A 103 -9.39 -3.46 -8.93
CA GLY A 103 -10.40 -4.30 -9.57
C GLY A 103 -10.11 -5.79 -9.34
N LYS A 104 -10.33 -6.63 -10.35
CA LYS A 104 -9.94 -8.05 -10.37
C LYS A 104 -8.46 -8.31 -10.70
N ILE A 105 -7.55 -7.34 -10.64
CA ILE A 105 -6.12 -7.55 -10.95
C ILE A 105 -5.28 -7.42 -9.68
N ASN A 106 -4.48 -8.44 -9.37
CA ASN A 106 -3.57 -8.42 -8.24
C ASN A 106 -2.39 -7.45 -8.50
N ALA A 107 -2.11 -6.56 -7.54
CA ALA A 107 -1.09 -5.53 -7.67
C ALA A 107 0.36 -6.06 -7.58
N VAL A 108 0.55 -7.23 -6.97
CA VAL A 108 1.86 -7.86 -6.75
C VAL A 108 2.24 -8.79 -7.91
N SER A 109 1.32 -9.70 -8.29
CA SER A 109 1.56 -10.69 -9.34
C SER A 109 1.13 -10.25 -10.74
N GLY A 110 0.30 -9.20 -10.84
CA GLY A 110 -0.27 -8.74 -12.11
C GLY A 110 -1.30 -9.68 -12.74
N LEU A 111 -1.63 -10.79 -12.07
CA LEU A 111 -2.58 -11.78 -12.56
C LEU A 111 -4.02 -11.43 -12.16
N ARG A 112 -4.99 -12.10 -12.79
CA ARG A 112 -6.39 -12.03 -12.35
C ARG A 112 -6.51 -12.55 -10.91
N TRP A 113 -7.36 -11.92 -10.12
CA TRP A 113 -7.62 -12.27 -8.73
C TRP A 113 -8.09 -13.72 -8.61
N ALA A 114 -7.41 -14.48 -7.76
CA ALA A 114 -7.77 -15.84 -7.39
C ALA A 114 -7.87 -15.94 -5.86
N GLU A 115 -8.73 -16.86 -5.38
CA GLU A 115 -8.79 -17.26 -3.97
C GLU A 115 -7.49 -18.00 -3.56
N GLY A 116 -7.13 -17.94 -2.27
CA GLY A 116 -5.89 -18.54 -1.77
C GLY A 116 -4.66 -17.64 -1.94
N LEU A 117 -3.46 -18.19 -1.83
CA LEU A 117 -2.18 -17.48 -2.02
C LEU A 117 -1.34 -18.23 -3.06
N SER A 118 -0.56 -17.50 -3.86
CA SER A 118 0.43 -18.06 -4.78
C SER A 118 1.83 -17.54 -4.45
N GLN A 119 2.84 -18.40 -4.60
CA GLN A 119 4.27 -18.03 -4.58
C GLN A 119 4.92 -18.03 -5.97
N ASP A 120 4.29 -18.59 -7.00
CA ASP A 120 4.79 -18.58 -8.37
C ASP A 120 3.75 -18.03 -9.37
N PRO A 121 3.82 -16.73 -9.72
CA PRO A 121 4.53 -15.67 -9.00
C PRO A 121 3.85 -15.34 -7.66
N GLN A 122 4.61 -14.76 -6.72
CA GLN A 122 4.06 -14.28 -5.44
C GLN A 122 2.96 -13.24 -5.66
N ASP A 123 1.83 -13.38 -4.95
CA ASP A 123 0.63 -12.53 -5.13
C ASP A 123 0.19 -11.76 -3.88
N TYR A 124 1.11 -11.59 -2.93
CA TYR A 124 0.91 -10.90 -1.65
C TYR A 124 2.19 -10.20 -1.17
N VAL A 125 2.03 -9.29 -0.21
CA VAL A 125 3.13 -8.74 0.59
C VAL A 125 3.06 -9.30 2.02
N VAL A 126 4.19 -9.41 2.72
CA VAL A 126 4.25 -9.97 4.09
C VAL A 126 4.48 -8.87 5.11
N LEU A 127 3.51 -8.62 6.00
CA LEU A 127 3.64 -7.68 7.12
C LEU A 127 4.20 -8.40 8.36
N PRO A 128 4.94 -7.73 9.26
CA PRO A 128 5.38 -6.32 9.20
C PRO A 128 6.59 -6.10 8.26
N GLY A 129 7.03 -7.12 7.52
CA GLY A 129 8.21 -7.05 6.66
C GLY A 129 8.13 -5.95 5.59
N GLN A 130 6.99 -5.88 4.89
CA GLN A 130 6.64 -4.83 3.94
C GLN A 130 6.01 -3.64 4.67
N PRO A 131 6.60 -2.43 4.62
CA PRO A 131 6.06 -1.25 5.29
C PRO A 131 5.03 -0.46 4.47
N TRP A 132 5.02 -0.56 3.13
CA TRP A 132 4.02 0.10 2.27
C TRP A 132 3.93 -0.50 0.85
N LEU A 133 2.94 -0.03 0.06
CA LEU A 133 2.80 -0.27 -1.38
C LEU A 133 2.34 0.98 -2.15
N ASP A 134 3.16 1.47 -3.07
CA ASP A 134 2.87 2.66 -3.90
C ASP A 134 2.03 2.35 -5.15
N GLY A 135 1.93 1.09 -5.58
CA GLY A 135 1.34 0.76 -6.89
C GLY A 135 1.45 -0.69 -7.33
N PHE A 136 1.39 -0.90 -8.65
CA PHE A 136 1.53 -2.18 -9.33
C PHE A 136 3.00 -2.57 -9.54
N ASN A 137 3.39 -3.80 -9.18
CA ASN A 137 4.73 -4.35 -9.38
C ASN A 137 5.00 -4.63 -10.87
N THR A 138 5.76 -3.78 -11.57
CA THR A 138 5.85 -3.83 -13.06
C THR A 138 7.24 -4.08 -13.64
N GLY A 139 8.29 -4.02 -12.82
CA GLY A 139 9.66 -4.30 -13.24
C GLY A 139 10.54 -4.70 -12.06
N ARG A 140 11.78 -5.14 -12.33
CA ARG A 140 12.73 -5.50 -11.27
C ARG A 140 13.02 -4.27 -10.40
N ARG A 141 12.53 -4.29 -9.16
CA ARG A 141 12.63 -3.18 -8.19
C ARG A 141 11.89 -1.91 -8.66
N THR A 142 10.84 -2.01 -9.48
CA THR A 142 10.06 -0.85 -9.94
C THR A 142 8.54 -1.07 -9.92
N VAL A 143 7.85 -0.10 -9.34
CA VAL A 143 6.39 -0.08 -9.15
C VAL A 143 5.78 1.09 -9.94
N ARG A 144 4.65 0.86 -10.61
CA ARG A 144 3.85 1.94 -11.23
C ARG A 144 2.75 2.37 -10.28
N GLN A 145 2.81 3.63 -9.87
CA GLN A 145 1.93 4.27 -8.90
C GLN A 145 0.43 3.97 -9.14
N PHE A 146 -0.33 3.74 -8.07
CA PHE A 146 -1.79 3.70 -8.16
C PHE A 146 -2.32 5.10 -8.52
N VAL A 147 -2.89 5.24 -9.72
CA VAL A 147 -3.51 6.47 -10.22
C VAL A 147 -4.98 6.21 -10.50
N ALA A 148 -5.86 7.04 -9.95
CA ALA A 148 -7.29 6.95 -10.17
C ALA A 148 -7.65 7.31 -11.62
N ALA A 149 -8.49 6.48 -12.26
CA ALA A 149 -8.97 6.69 -13.62
C ALA A 149 -10.47 6.34 -13.73
N PRO A 150 -11.20 6.88 -14.73
CA PRO A 150 -12.58 6.50 -14.98
C PRO A 150 -12.71 4.99 -15.29
N LEU A 151 -13.73 4.35 -14.72
CA LEU A 151 -14.12 2.97 -15.01
C LEU A 151 -15.23 2.97 -16.07
N GLY A 152 -15.18 2.04 -17.01
CA GLY A 152 -16.08 1.95 -18.17
C GLY A 152 -15.52 2.59 -19.45
N GLU A 153 -14.36 3.24 -19.38
CA GLU A 153 -13.71 3.94 -20.50
C GLU A 153 -12.41 3.24 -20.98
N GLY A 154 -12.04 2.11 -20.37
CA GLY A 154 -10.87 1.31 -20.76
C GLY A 154 -9.54 1.83 -20.24
N TYR A 155 -9.54 2.70 -19.22
CA TYR A 155 -8.31 3.27 -18.64
C TYR A 155 -7.68 2.40 -17.58
N THR A 156 -8.49 1.69 -16.78
CA THR A 156 -7.99 0.95 -15.62
C THR A 156 -7.15 -0.25 -16.04
N VAL A 157 -6.24 -0.69 -15.16
CA VAL A 157 -5.45 -1.91 -15.39
C VAL A 157 -6.37 -3.13 -15.52
N GLU A 158 -7.49 -3.13 -14.79
CA GLU A 158 -8.55 -4.11 -14.88
C GLU A 158 -9.13 -4.20 -16.30
N GLU A 159 -9.62 -3.11 -16.89
CA GLU A 159 -10.23 -3.13 -18.23
C GLU A 159 -9.23 -3.47 -19.34
N GLN A 160 -7.94 -3.15 -19.16
CA GLN A 160 -6.90 -3.49 -20.13
C GLN A 160 -6.57 -5.00 -20.16
N ILE A 161 -6.89 -5.74 -19.09
CA ILE A 161 -6.71 -7.20 -18.98
C ILE A 161 -8.05 -7.95 -19.12
N ASP A 162 -9.16 -7.29 -18.75
CA ASP A 162 -10.52 -7.81 -18.82
C ASP A 162 -11.52 -6.71 -19.24
N PRO A 163 -11.71 -6.47 -20.55
CA PRO A 163 -12.56 -5.37 -21.06
C PRO A 163 -14.05 -5.46 -20.70
N GLN A 164 -14.49 -6.52 -20.01
CA GLN A 164 -15.86 -6.70 -19.54
C GLN A 164 -15.99 -6.53 -18.00
N SER A 165 -14.90 -6.23 -17.29
CA SER A 165 -14.93 -6.14 -15.83
C SER A 165 -15.33 -4.74 -15.35
N ASP A 166 -16.24 -4.72 -14.39
CA ASP A 166 -16.93 -3.55 -13.85
C ASP A 166 -16.68 -3.36 -12.34
N VAL A 167 -15.75 -4.13 -11.75
CA VAL A 167 -15.57 -4.18 -10.29
C VAL A 167 -15.07 -2.84 -9.76
N GLY A 168 -13.94 -2.36 -10.31
CA GLY A 168 -13.27 -1.13 -9.91
C GLY A 168 -12.83 -1.11 -8.44
N GLY A 169 -12.19 0.00 -8.06
CA GLY A 169 -11.69 0.21 -6.70
C GLY A 169 -10.56 -0.73 -6.32
N LEU A 170 -10.37 -0.93 -5.01
CA LEU A 170 -9.37 -1.87 -4.49
C LEU A 170 -10.03 -3.06 -3.77
N GLN A 171 -9.31 -4.18 -3.73
CA GLN A 171 -9.63 -5.36 -2.95
C GLN A 171 -8.45 -5.65 -2.02
N ILE A 172 -8.74 -5.90 -0.75
CA ILE A 172 -7.74 -6.23 0.27
C ILE A 172 -8.15 -7.55 0.90
N GLU A 173 -7.24 -8.51 0.97
CA GLU A 173 -7.43 -9.76 1.71
C GLU A 173 -6.22 -10.00 2.61
N ALA A 174 -6.46 -9.97 3.92
CA ALA A 174 -5.45 -10.12 4.96
C ALA A 174 -5.57 -11.51 5.59
N ILE A 175 -4.49 -12.27 5.52
CA ILE A 175 -4.42 -13.69 5.88
C ILE A 175 -3.36 -13.82 6.97
N PRO A 176 -3.74 -14.11 8.23
CA PRO A 176 -2.79 -14.14 9.34
C PRO A 176 -1.93 -15.40 9.28
N MET A 177 -0.78 -15.38 9.95
CA MET A 177 -0.05 -16.61 10.27
C MET A 177 -0.88 -17.52 11.19
N LYS A 178 -0.85 -18.83 10.94
CA LYS A 178 -1.48 -19.86 11.78
C LYS A 178 -1.01 -19.77 13.23
N LYS A 179 -1.93 -20.01 14.17
CA LYS A 179 -1.68 -19.87 15.60
C LYS A 179 -0.49 -20.69 16.13
N SER A 180 -0.33 -21.92 15.67
CA SER A 180 0.82 -22.77 16.04
C SER A 180 2.15 -22.19 15.54
N ARG A 181 2.21 -21.81 14.26
CA ARG A 181 3.39 -21.17 13.65
C ARG A 181 3.75 -19.85 14.33
N TYR A 182 2.77 -19.05 14.73
CA TYR A 182 3.01 -17.82 15.47
C TYR A 182 3.53 -18.09 16.89
N ALA A 183 3.05 -19.14 17.57
CA ALA A 183 3.59 -19.57 18.85
C ALA A 183 5.06 -20.06 18.73
N GLU A 184 5.36 -20.89 17.72
CA GLU A 184 6.74 -21.31 17.37
C GLU A 184 7.66 -20.09 17.16
N LEU A 185 7.16 -19.09 16.44
CA LEU A 185 7.89 -17.85 16.14
C LEU A 185 8.16 -17.00 17.40
N ILE A 186 7.18 -16.88 18.30
CA ILE A 186 7.34 -16.20 19.60
C ILE A 186 8.33 -16.98 20.48
N GLU A 187 8.28 -18.31 20.53
CA GLU A 187 9.23 -19.12 21.30
C GLU A 187 10.66 -18.99 20.79
N ARG A 188 10.85 -18.99 19.46
CA ARG A 188 12.15 -18.77 18.82
C ARG A 188 12.71 -17.39 19.17
N TYR A 189 11.91 -16.34 18.98
CA TYR A 189 12.30 -14.97 19.30
C TYR A 189 12.68 -14.81 20.79
N ASN A 190 11.88 -15.36 21.71
CA ASN A 190 12.17 -15.34 23.14
C ASN A 190 13.44 -16.12 23.52
N ARG A 191 13.82 -17.15 22.74
CA ARG A 191 15.07 -17.88 22.93
C ARG A 191 16.25 -17.03 22.45
N GLU A 192 16.18 -16.49 21.25
CA GLU A 192 17.20 -15.63 20.65
C GLU A 192 17.46 -14.37 21.49
N GLU A 193 16.40 -13.71 21.98
CA GLU A 193 16.53 -12.58 22.91
C GLU A 193 17.19 -12.97 24.24
N ARG A 194 16.93 -14.19 24.76
CA ARG A 194 17.57 -14.67 25.99
C ARG A 194 19.06 -14.92 25.80
N GLU A 195 19.47 -15.51 24.67
CA GLU A 195 20.89 -15.71 24.34
C GLU A 195 21.63 -14.37 24.18
N ILE A 196 21.05 -13.41 23.45
CA ILE A 196 21.60 -12.05 23.31
C ILE A 196 21.72 -11.37 24.68
N ARG A 197 20.70 -11.50 25.55
CA ARG A 197 20.69 -10.95 26.91
C ARG A 197 21.68 -11.65 27.85
N TYR A 198 22.05 -12.90 27.57
CA TYR A 198 23.14 -13.60 28.26
C TYR A 198 24.52 -13.11 27.80
N CYS A 199 24.74 -12.91 26.49
CA CYS A 199 25.97 -12.33 25.97
C CYS A 199 26.21 -10.89 26.47
N LEU A 200 25.16 -10.06 26.52
CA LEU A 200 25.25 -8.67 27.00
C LEU A 200 25.50 -8.52 28.51
N ARG A 201 25.47 -9.61 29.29
CA ARG A 201 25.98 -9.59 30.68
C ARG A 201 27.51 -9.61 30.78
N ALA A 202 28.23 -9.84 29.68
CA ALA A 202 29.70 -9.81 29.64
C ALA A 202 30.30 -8.47 29.16
N CYS A 203 29.52 -7.57 28.54
CA CYS A 203 29.94 -6.22 28.17
C CYS A 203 28.78 -5.23 28.32
N ALA A 204 28.82 -4.44 29.39
CA ALA A 204 27.82 -3.40 29.64
C ALA A 204 28.20 -2.09 28.93
N SER A 205 27.59 -1.85 27.78
CA SER A 205 27.44 -0.51 27.19
C SER A 205 26.02 -0.37 26.65
N SER A 206 25.37 0.76 26.89
CA SER A 206 23.98 0.99 26.49
C SER A 206 23.79 0.98 24.97
N ALA A 207 22.62 0.50 24.55
CA ALA A 207 22.11 0.69 23.19
C ALA A 207 20.62 1.05 23.27
N GLU A 208 20.32 2.35 23.26
CA GLU A 208 19.06 2.83 22.72
C GLU A 208 19.09 2.67 21.19
N MET A 209 17.98 2.25 20.60
CA MET A 209 17.83 1.98 19.16
C MET A 209 16.45 2.52 18.72
N GLY A 210 16.27 3.23 17.61
CA GLY A 210 17.21 3.64 16.56
C GLY A 210 16.51 3.61 15.19
N LEU A 211 16.19 4.77 14.60
CA LEU A 211 15.42 4.87 13.34
C LEU A 211 16.32 5.11 12.12
N GLY A 212 15.94 4.52 10.98
CA GLY A 212 16.33 4.93 9.62
C GLY A 212 16.47 3.76 8.65
N MET A 213 16.70 3.96 7.35
CA MET A 213 16.50 5.14 6.50
C MET A 213 16.64 4.64 5.01
N GLY A 214 17.60 5.06 4.16
CA GLY A 214 17.58 4.81 2.69
C GLY A 214 18.85 5.24 1.90
N GLY A 215 18.82 5.47 0.58
CA GLY A 215 17.66 5.71 -0.29
C GLY A 215 17.80 5.32 -1.78
N SER A 216 16.64 5.20 -2.46
CA SER A 216 16.40 5.03 -3.90
C SER A 216 14.89 5.27 -4.23
N MET A 217 14.45 5.28 -5.50
CA MET A 217 13.11 4.73 -5.81
C MET A 217 13.29 3.33 -6.39
N ARG A 218 13.38 2.39 -5.47
CA ARG A 218 13.30 0.95 -5.70
C ARG A 218 12.30 0.41 -4.72
N GLN A 219 11.00 0.44 -5.06
CA GLN A 219 10.08 -0.36 -4.27
C GLN A 219 10.34 -1.83 -4.59
N GLU A 220 10.74 -2.53 -3.55
CA GLU A 220 10.86 -3.97 -3.52
C GLU A 220 9.66 -4.54 -2.77
N ILE A 221 9.13 -5.63 -3.30
CA ILE A 221 8.19 -6.49 -2.59
C ILE A 221 9.00 -7.67 -2.08
N GLN A 222 8.95 -7.89 -0.77
CA GLN A 222 9.78 -8.89 -0.12
C GLN A 222 9.27 -10.32 -0.40
N GLU A 223 10.21 -11.23 -0.62
CA GLU A 223 9.95 -12.67 -0.74
C GLU A 223 9.39 -13.22 0.59
N ASP A 224 8.42 -14.13 0.53
CA ASP A 224 7.86 -14.77 1.72
C ASP A 224 8.80 -15.84 2.30
N GLU A 225 9.45 -15.51 3.41
CA GLU A 225 10.35 -16.40 4.15
C GLU A 225 9.63 -17.49 4.98
N TYR A 226 8.30 -17.41 5.14
CA TYR A 226 7.54 -18.33 6.01
C TYR A 226 6.93 -19.53 5.26
N GLY A 227 6.66 -19.39 3.96
CA GLY A 227 6.06 -20.44 3.14
C GLY A 227 4.53 -20.48 3.17
N LEU A 228 3.91 -20.97 2.09
CA LEU A 228 2.45 -20.99 1.93
C LEU A 228 1.71 -21.72 3.06
N ASP A 229 2.32 -22.74 3.67
CA ASP A 229 1.70 -23.52 4.75
C ASP A 229 1.65 -22.77 6.10
N ALA A 230 2.38 -21.66 6.25
CA ALA A 230 2.32 -20.83 7.44
C ALA A 230 1.02 -20.02 7.56
N TRP A 231 0.30 -19.79 6.45
CA TRP A 231 -0.83 -18.87 6.37
C TRP A 231 -2.18 -19.53 6.64
N ASP A 232 -3.03 -18.85 7.41
CA ASP A 232 -4.37 -19.30 7.82
C ASP A 232 -5.45 -18.75 6.89
N LEU A 233 -5.73 -19.49 5.82
CA LEU A 233 -6.75 -19.14 4.83
C LEU A 233 -8.20 -19.22 5.39
N GLU A 234 -8.42 -19.90 6.51
CA GLU A 234 -9.75 -20.02 7.12
C GLU A 234 -10.11 -18.75 7.90
N ASN A 235 -9.15 -18.18 8.63
CA ASN A 235 -9.31 -16.95 9.40
C ASN A 235 -9.00 -15.66 8.61
N ARG A 236 -8.99 -15.73 7.26
CA ARG A 236 -8.75 -14.58 6.38
C ARG A 236 -9.84 -13.51 6.51
N GLN A 237 -9.48 -12.26 6.24
CA GLN A 237 -10.36 -11.10 6.34
C GLN A 237 -10.29 -10.30 5.04
N ARG A 238 -11.44 -9.99 4.42
CA ARG A 238 -11.52 -9.32 3.12
C ARG A 238 -12.27 -8.00 3.22
N CYS A 239 -11.73 -6.97 2.59
CA CYS A 239 -12.31 -5.62 2.52
C CYS A 239 -12.31 -5.13 1.06
N PHE A 240 -13.42 -4.58 0.61
CA PHE A 240 -13.48 -3.83 -0.66
C PHE A 240 -13.35 -2.34 -0.37
N VAL A 241 -12.60 -1.63 -1.21
CA VAL A 241 -12.44 -0.17 -1.14
C VAL A 241 -13.09 0.44 -2.37
N MET A 242 -14.24 1.08 -2.18
CA MET A 242 -14.89 1.85 -3.23
C MET A 242 -14.18 3.19 -3.39
N LEU A 243 -13.80 3.50 -4.63
CA LEU A 243 -13.28 4.83 -5.00
C LEU A 243 -14.45 5.69 -5.45
N ALA A 244 -14.68 6.81 -4.76
CA ALA A 244 -15.70 7.80 -5.10
C ALA A 244 -15.03 9.03 -5.71
N ASN A 245 -15.54 9.54 -6.84
CA ASN A 245 -15.15 10.87 -7.29
C ASN A 245 -15.73 11.96 -6.35
N ALA A 246 -15.27 13.20 -6.47
CA ALA A 246 -15.70 14.31 -5.60
C ALA A 246 -17.23 14.47 -5.49
N GLN A 247 -17.96 14.39 -6.61
CA GLN A 247 -19.42 14.52 -6.63
C GLN A 247 -20.11 13.32 -5.98
N GLN A 248 -19.61 12.11 -6.28
CA GLN A 248 -20.08 10.86 -5.68
C GLN A 248 -19.89 10.86 -4.16
N TRP A 249 -18.73 11.30 -3.66
CA TRP A 249 -18.43 11.40 -2.24
C TRP A 249 -19.39 12.34 -1.51
N MET A 250 -19.55 13.57 -2.02
CA MET A 250 -20.49 14.54 -1.44
C MET A 250 -21.93 14.02 -1.44
N ALA A 251 -22.35 13.30 -2.49
CA ALA A 251 -23.68 12.69 -2.56
C ALA A 251 -23.86 11.51 -1.59
N MET A 252 -22.81 10.73 -1.34
CA MET A 252 -22.85 9.56 -0.43
C MET A 252 -22.78 9.92 1.06
N THR A 253 -22.00 10.96 1.41
CA THR A 253 -21.60 11.27 2.79
C THR A 253 -22.06 12.64 3.28
N GLY A 254 -22.38 13.57 2.38
CA GLY A 254 -22.59 14.99 2.70
C GLY A 254 -21.30 15.76 3.02
N GLU A 255 -20.14 15.10 3.05
CA GLU A 255 -18.86 15.71 3.39
C GLU A 255 -18.15 16.31 2.16
N ALA A 256 -17.45 17.44 2.35
CA ALA A 256 -16.54 17.94 1.33
C ALA A 256 -15.36 16.97 1.16
N PRO A 257 -14.93 16.62 -0.06
CA PRO A 257 -13.72 15.85 -0.28
C PRO A 257 -12.48 16.66 0.13
N PRO A 258 -11.33 16.02 0.36
CA PRO A 258 -10.06 16.71 0.59
C PRO A 258 -9.71 17.73 -0.50
N LEU A 259 -8.80 18.65 -0.21
CA LEU A 259 -8.31 19.66 -1.16
C LEU A 259 -7.94 19.05 -2.52
N SER A 260 -8.23 19.77 -3.59
CA SER A 260 -7.95 19.40 -4.99
C SER A 260 -6.48 18.96 -5.24
N PRO A 261 -6.19 18.24 -6.34
CA PRO A 261 -4.85 17.73 -6.61
C PRO A 261 -3.80 18.84 -6.60
N ILE A 262 -2.68 18.61 -5.90
CA ILE A 262 -1.46 19.41 -6.06
C ILE A 262 -0.57 18.65 -7.05
N SER A 263 -0.18 19.28 -8.16
CA SER A 263 0.69 18.62 -9.13
C SER A 263 2.12 18.47 -8.59
N ALA A 264 2.82 17.42 -9.04
CA ALA A 264 4.25 17.25 -8.76
C ALA A 264 5.10 18.48 -9.15
N ARG A 265 4.66 19.21 -10.19
CA ARG A 265 5.28 20.44 -10.66
C ARG A 265 5.08 21.61 -9.69
N GLU A 266 3.87 21.81 -9.16
CA GLU A 266 3.59 22.85 -8.15
C GLU A 266 4.34 22.59 -6.85
N TYR A 267 4.33 21.34 -6.38
CA TYR A 267 5.07 20.94 -5.19
C TYR A 267 6.59 21.17 -5.33
N SER A 268 7.16 20.81 -6.48
CA SER A 268 8.58 21.03 -6.77
C SER A 268 8.92 22.51 -6.92
N LYS A 269 8.03 23.33 -7.50
CA LYS A 269 8.16 24.80 -7.52
C LYS A 269 8.13 25.41 -6.12
N ALA A 270 7.38 24.83 -5.19
CA ALA A 270 7.34 25.25 -3.79
C ALA A 270 8.63 24.88 -3.00
N GLY A 271 9.60 24.20 -3.62
CA GLY A 271 10.88 23.84 -2.99
C GLY A 271 10.78 22.77 -1.91
N LEU A 272 9.65 22.06 -1.86
CA LEU A 272 9.34 21.04 -0.87
C LEU A 272 10.05 19.70 -1.20
N PRO A 273 10.32 18.84 -0.18
CA PRO A 273 11.22 17.72 -0.34
C PRO A 273 10.58 16.49 -1.00
N TRP A 274 11.35 15.85 -1.87
CA TRP A 274 11.11 14.49 -2.39
C TRP A 274 11.95 13.47 -1.61
N PHE A 275 11.59 12.19 -1.63
CA PHE A 275 12.19 11.18 -0.77
C PHE A 275 12.81 10.00 -1.52
N ASP A 276 13.67 9.27 -0.81
CA ASP A 276 14.53 8.24 -1.38
C ASP A 276 14.62 7.11 -0.34
N TYR A 277 14.21 5.87 -0.67
CA TYR A 277 14.21 4.69 0.20
C TYR A 277 14.96 3.46 -0.37
N TYR A 278 15.71 2.76 0.48
CA TYR A 278 16.52 1.59 0.15
C TYR A 278 16.63 0.68 1.37
N ASP A 279 16.24 -0.59 1.21
CA ASP A 279 16.46 -1.66 2.19
C ASP A 279 17.54 -2.59 1.62
N GLY A 280 18.63 -2.79 2.35
CA GLY A 280 19.84 -3.44 1.84
C GLY A 280 19.95 -4.93 2.12
N ASP A 281 19.20 -5.42 3.11
CA ASP A 281 19.47 -6.72 3.76
C ASP A 281 18.43 -7.80 3.42
N ARG A 282 17.45 -7.50 2.55
CA ARG A 282 16.33 -8.39 2.21
C ARG A 282 16.23 -8.69 0.72
N LYS A 283 15.57 -9.81 0.37
CA LYS A 283 15.35 -10.24 -1.02
C LYS A 283 14.04 -9.70 -1.57
N ALA A 284 14.11 -9.17 -2.79
CA ALA A 284 12.96 -8.74 -3.56
C ALA A 284 12.51 -9.79 -4.59
N ILE A 285 11.20 -9.89 -4.79
CA ILE A 285 10.63 -10.61 -5.93
C ILE A 285 10.83 -9.81 -7.24
N GLU A 286 10.74 -10.51 -8.39
CA GLU A 286 10.76 -9.84 -9.70
C GLU A 286 9.46 -9.07 -10.01
N GLY A 287 9.54 -8.13 -10.95
CA GLY A 287 8.38 -7.45 -11.50
C GLY A 287 7.43 -8.37 -12.26
N ALA A 288 6.13 -8.17 -12.09
CA ALA A 288 5.12 -9.00 -12.75
C ALA A 288 5.15 -8.87 -14.27
N ARG A 289 5.50 -9.97 -14.97
CA ARG A 289 5.55 -10.02 -16.44
C ARG A 289 4.23 -9.64 -17.11
N ALA A 290 3.09 -9.92 -16.46
CA ALA A 290 1.75 -9.58 -16.95
C ALA A 290 1.53 -8.05 -17.04
N LEU A 291 2.08 -7.27 -16.10
CA LEU A 291 1.87 -5.83 -16.03
C LEU A 291 2.77 -5.03 -16.98
N GLY A 292 3.86 -5.62 -17.48
CA GLY A 292 4.82 -4.94 -18.37
C GLY A 292 4.25 -4.44 -19.71
N ARG A 293 3.08 -4.93 -20.14
CA ARG A 293 2.40 -4.51 -21.39
C ARG A 293 1.25 -3.51 -21.20
N ILE A 294 0.92 -3.17 -19.95
CA ILE A 294 -0.18 -2.26 -19.63
C ILE A 294 0.18 -0.83 -20.03
N LYS A 295 -0.76 -0.15 -20.69
CA LYS A 295 -0.64 1.24 -21.13
C LYS A 295 -1.02 2.17 -19.98
N THR A 296 -0.34 3.31 -19.91
CA THR A 296 -0.64 4.35 -18.92
C THR A 296 -1.90 5.11 -19.27
N VAL A 297 -2.55 5.70 -18.26
CA VAL A 297 -3.76 6.52 -18.43
C VAL A 297 -3.49 7.70 -19.37
N LYS A 298 -2.30 8.33 -19.33
CA LYS A 298 -1.85 9.35 -20.29
C LYS A 298 -1.87 8.85 -21.74
N THR A 299 -1.21 7.71 -22.00
CA THR A 299 -1.13 7.08 -23.33
C THR A 299 -2.53 6.80 -23.89
N LEU A 300 -3.44 6.34 -23.04
CA LEU A 300 -4.82 6.07 -23.40
C LEU A 300 -5.63 7.35 -23.62
N SER A 301 -5.45 8.38 -22.78
CA SER A 301 -6.16 9.65 -22.87
C SER A 301 -5.84 10.39 -24.18
N GLN A 302 -4.56 10.39 -24.57
CA GLN A 302 -4.10 10.91 -25.86
C GLN A 302 -4.72 10.15 -27.03
N ARG A 303 -4.79 8.80 -26.95
CA ARG A 303 -5.41 7.95 -27.99
C ARG A 303 -6.92 8.18 -28.11
N LEU A 304 -7.62 8.34 -26.98
CA LEU A 304 -9.07 8.52 -26.91
C LEU A 304 -9.52 9.99 -27.08
N ARG A 305 -8.57 10.93 -27.13
CA ARG A 305 -8.80 12.39 -27.23
C ARG A 305 -9.68 12.95 -26.10
N ALA A 306 -9.73 12.29 -24.95
CA ALA A 306 -10.71 12.56 -23.90
C ALA A 306 -10.39 13.79 -23.02
N GLY A 307 -9.22 14.41 -23.14
CA GLY A 307 -8.85 15.61 -22.38
C GLY A 307 -8.64 15.41 -20.87
N ILE A 308 -8.88 14.21 -20.34
CA ILE A 308 -8.82 13.90 -18.90
C ILE A 308 -7.43 13.96 -18.25
N TRP A 309 -6.35 14.01 -19.04
CA TRP A 309 -4.98 14.06 -18.53
C TRP A 309 -4.42 15.49 -18.61
N PRO A 310 -4.18 16.18 -17.48
CA PRO A 310 -3.61 17.53 -17.50
C PRO A 310 -2.15 17.54 -17.97
N GLU A 311 -1.71 18.66 -18.56
CA GLU A 311 -0.34 18.79 -19.10
C GLU A 311 0.74 18.79 -17.99
N ASP A 312 1.45 17.67 -17.88
CA ASP A 312 2.67 17.57 -17.10
C ASP A 312 3.83 18.30 -17.82
N GLY A 313 3.97 19.60 -17.55
CA GLY A 313 5.20 20.32 -17.88
C GLY A 313 6.41 19.76 -17.11
N PRO A 314 7.65 19.93 -17.62
CA PRO A 314 8.84 19.33 -17.01
C PRO A 314 8.98 19.73 -15.54
N LEU A 315 9.37 18.76 -14.69
CA LEU A 315 9.62 19.00 -13.29
C LEU A 315 10.83 19.94 -13.12
N PRO A 316 10.74 20.96 -12.24
CA PRO A 316 11.92 21.59 -11.67
C PRO A 316 12.80 20.54 -10.98
N ALA A 317 14.11 20.76 -10.89
CA ALA A 317 15.01 19.87 -10.16
C ALA A 317 14.49 19.67 -8.71
N PRO A 318 14.07 18.44 -8.32
CA PRO A 318 13.43 18.22 -7.04
C PRO A 318 14.44 18.34 -5.91
N LYS A 319 14.00 18.92 -4.77
CA LYS A 319 14.81 18.94 -3.55
C LYS A 319 14.76 17.56 -2.89
N VAL A 320 15.62 16.64 -3.31
CA VAL A 320 15.65 15.29 -2.74
C VAL A 320 16.23 15.33 -1.33
N LYS A 321 15.49 14.77 -0.37
CA LYS A 321 16.00 14.38 0.94
C LYS A 321 16.25 12.88 0.92
N THR A 322 17.51 12.50 0.87
CA THR A 322 17.91 11.15 1.27
C THR A 322 17.57 10.97 2.75
N ILE A 323 16.51 10.22 2.99
CA ILE A 323 16.31 9.48 4.23
C ILE A 323 17.53 8.52 4.20
N SER A 324 18.57 8.71 5.04
CA SER A 324 19.95 8.16 4.86
C SER A 324 20.41 6.92 5.68
N PRO A 325 21.32 6.96 6.69
CA PRO A 325 20.88 7.27 8.06
C PRO A 325 21.75 8.30 8.80
N HIS A 326 21.13 9.25 9.53
CA HIS A 326 21.89 10.34 10.18
C HIS A 326 21.55 10.61 11.66
N LYS A 327 22.60 10.62 12.49
CA LYS A 327 22.57 11.06 13.89
C LYS A 327 21.98 12.47 14.00
N VAL A 328 20.92 12.59 14.80
CA VAL A 328 20.58 13.86 15.45
C VAL A 328 21.72 14.16 16.45
N LYS A 329 22.29 15.36 16.41
CA LYS A 329 23.12 15.84 17.52
C LYS A 329 22.19 16.31 18.63
N ASP A 330 22.43 15.82 19.83
CA ASP A 330 21.79 16.37 21.02
C ASP A 330 22.15 17.86 21.18
N GLY A 331 21.22 18.64 21.73
CA GLY A 331 21.42 20.05 22.00
C GLY A 331 22.14 20.24 23.32
N SER A 332 23.00 21.27 23.41
CA SER A 332 23.53 21.68 24.70
C SER A 332 22.40 22.24 25.56
N TRP A 333 22.17 21.61 26.72
CA TRP A 333 21.42 22.18 27.84
C TRP A 333 22.38 22.95 28.77
#